data_AF-A0A1I6IDM0-F1
#
_entry.id   AF-A0A1I6IDM0-F1
#
_cell.length_a   1.000
_cell.length_b   1.000
_cell.length_c   1.000
_cell.angle_alpha   90.00
_cell.angle_beta   90.00
_cell.angle_gamma   90.00
#
_symmetry.space_group_name_H-M   'P 1'
#
loop_
_entity.id
_entity.type
_entity.pdbx_description
1 polymer ?
#
loop_
_entity_poly.entity_id
_entity_poly.type
_entity_poly.pdbx_seq_one_letter_code
_entity_poly.pdbx_strand_id
1 'polypeptide(L)'
;MTSDGFQDISVPGEEIDAMLETIPDVRDGLTRTERIILYVLHETQRELKGRNVPTVMLYGRVLEYVNLSEAELHVYLDRLGVKGDGR
;
A
#
# COMPACT_ATOMS: atom_id res chain seq x y z
N MET A 1 -19.34 40.02 -7.80
CA MET A 1 -19.44 38.75 -7.06
C MET A 1 -18.08 38.07 -7.18
N THR A 2 -17.20 38.39 -6.25
CA THR A 2 -15.85 37.82 -6.12
C THR A 2 -15.98 36.47 -5.43
N SER A 3 -15.81 35.40 -6.19
CA SER A 3 -15.59 34.06 -5.66
C SER A 3 -14.16 33.69 -6.06
N ASP A 4 -13.19 34.25 -5.35
CA ASP A 4 -11.77 34.05 -5.62
C ASP A 4 -11.11 33.54 -4.33
N GLY A 5 -10.37 32.44 -4.46
CA GLY A 5 -9.36 31.98 -3.50
C GLY A 5 -9.84 31.25 -2.25
N PHE A 6 -10.42 30.04 -2.37
CA PHE A 6 -10.14 29.02 -1.36
C PHE A 6 -8.79 28.40 -1.73
N GLN A 7 -7.70 29.01 -1.25
CA GLN A 7 -6.38 28.40 -1.29
C GLN A 7 -6.42 27.17 -0.38
N ASP A 8 -6.14 26.01 -0.96
CA ASP A 8 -5.97 24.75 -0.27
C ASP A 8 -4.78 24.89 0.69
N ILE A 9 -5.06 25.20 1.95
CA ILE A 9 -4.04 25.22 2.99
C ILE A 9 -3.75 23.75 3.30
N SER A 10 -2.72 23.21 2.65
CA SER A 10 -2.19 21.90 3.01
C SER A 10 -1.85 21.94 4.50
N VAL A 11 -2.55 21.12 5.28
CA VAL A 11 -2.38 21.12 6.73
C VAL A 11 -0.97 20.58 7.02
N PRO A 12 -0.16 21.24 7.86
CA PRO A 12 1.23 20.84 8.11
C PRO A 12 1.42 19.39 8.60
N GLY A 13 0.36 18.75 9.08
CA GLY A 13 0.37 17.34 9.48
C GLY A 13 0.28 16.34 8.31
N GLU A 14 -0.41 16.67 7.21
CA GLU A 14 -0.55 15.76 6.07
C GLU A 14 0.76 15.58 5.30
N GLU A 15 1.57 16.63 5.17
CA GLU A 15 2.90 16.51 4.56
C GLU A 15 3.83 15.60 5.38
N ILE A 16 3.76 15.68 6.71
CA ILE A 16 4.57 14.84 7.59
C ILE A 16 4.11 13.38 7.50
N ASP A 17 2.81 13.12 7.49
CA ASP A 17 2.26 11.77 7.34
C ASP A 17 2.63 11.17 5.98
N ALA A 18 2.51 11.92 4.89
CA ALA A 18 2.92 11.48 3.56
C ALA A 18 4.43 11.21 3.49
N MET A 19 5.27 12.03 4.13
CA MET A 19 6.70 11.77 4.22
C MET A 19 7.00 10.48 4.99
N LEU A 20 6.34 10.27 6.14
CA LEU A 20 6.52 9.06 6.96
C LEU A 20 6.09 7.78 6.24
N GLU A 21 5.14 7.86 5.32
CA GLU A 21 4.76 6.72 4.47
C GLU A 21 5.88 6.28 3.52
N THR A 22 6.74 7.21 3.10
CA THR A 22 7.82 6.94 2.14
C THR A 22 9.15 6.56 2.78
N ILE A 23 9.34 6.87 4.06
CA ILE A 23 10.58 6.58 4.79
C ILE A 23 10.59 5.10 5.23
N PRO A 24 11.54 4.28 4.77
CA PRO A 24 11.65 2.90 5.22
C PRO A 24 12.07 2.80 6.69
N ASP A 25 11.49 1.86 7.43
CA ASP A 25 11.89 1.57 8.80
C ASP A 25 13.29 0.93 8.84
N VAL A 26 14.15 1.38 9.74
CA VAL A 26 15.56 0.93 9.83
C VAL A 26 15.72 -0.54 10.20
N ARG A 27 14.67 -1.18 10.76
CA ARG A 27 14.74 -2.56 11.25
C ARG A 27 14.51 -3.57 10.13
N ASP A 28 13.59 -3.26 9.22
CA ASP A 28 13.11 -4.17 8.18
C ASP A 28 13.28 -3.61 6.75
N GLY A 29 13.61 -2.32 6.61
CA GLY A 29 13.72 -1.64 5.31
C GLY A 29 12.37 -1.47 4.61
N LEU A 30 11.26 -1.63 5.32
CA LEU A 30 9.92 -1.57 4.76
C LEU A 30 9.29 -0.18 4.98
N THR A 31 8.61 0.30 3.95
CA THR A 31 7.67 1.42 4.07
C THR A 31 6.38 0.97 4.76
N ARG A 32 5.55 1.93 5.18
CA ARG A 32 4.22 1.63 5.74
C ARG A 32 3.37 0.81 4.78
N THR A 33 3.36 1.20 3.50
CA THR A 33 2.60 0.53 2.44
C THR A 33 3.04 -0.91 2.24
N GLU A 34 4.35 -1.16 2.21
CA GLU A 34 4.90 -2.52 2.06
C GLU A 34 4.53 -3.43 3.23
N ARG A 35 4.61 -2.91 4.46
CA ARG A 35 4.21 -3.65 5.65
C ARG A 35 2.74 -4.02 5.61
N ILE A 36 1.88 -3.10 5.15
CA ILE A 36 0.45 -3.36 4.96
C ILE A 36 0.24 -4.46 3.90
N ILE A 37 0.91 -4.38 2.75
CA ILE A 37 0.82 -5.40 1.70
C ILE A 37 1.21 -6.79 2.25
N LEU A 38 2.32 -6.90 2.97
CA LEU A 38 2.76 -8.16 3.57
C LEU A 38 1.80 -8.67 4.65
N TYR A 39 1.25 -7.78 5.48
CA TYR A 39 0.24 -8.13 6.48
C TYR A 39 -1.03 -8.70 5.83
N VAL A 40 -1.58 -8.00 4.85
CA VAL A 40 -2.79 -8.44 4.13
C VAL A 40 -2.55 -9.75 3.38
N LEU A 41 -1.38 -9.88 2.74
CA LEU A 41 -0.98 -11.13 2.09
C LEU A 41 -0.94 -12.28 3.09
N HIS A 42 -0.31 -12.09 4.25
CA HIS A 42 -0.21 -13.11 5.29
C HIS A 42 -1.58 -13.54 5.82
N GLU A 43 -2.45 -12.59 6.17
CA GLU A 43 -3.80 -12.88 6.66
C GLU A 43 -4.62 -13.63 5.61
N THR A 44 -4.55 -13.19 4.35
CA THR A 44 -5.27 -13.85 3.25
C THR A 44 -4.75 -15.27 3.00
N GLN A 45 -3.44 -15.50 3.08
CA GLN A 45 -2.87 -16.84 2.98
C GLN A 45 -3.38 -17.75 4.10
N ARG A 46 -3.50 -17.26 5.35
CA ARG A 46 -4.03 -18.03 6.47
C ARG A 46 -5.49 -18.45 6.23
N GLU A 47 -6.31 -17.51 5.77
CA GLU A 47 -7.72 -17.78 5.42
C GLU A 47 -7.85 -18.80 4.28
N LEU A 48 -6.96 -18.73 3.29
CA LEU A 48 -6.92 -19.66 2.16
C LEU A 48 -6.22 -21.00 2.49
N LYS A 49 -5.82 -21.22 3.75
CA LYS A 49 -5.10 -22.42 4.23
C LYS A 49 -3.77 -22.65 3.51
N GLY A 50 -3.01 -21.58 3.29
CA GLY A 50 -1.71 -21.60 2.63
C GLY A 50 -1.77 -21.74 1.10
N ARG A 51 -2.96 -21.68 0.49
CA ARG A 51 -3.09 -21.60 -0.96
C ARG A 51 -2.66 -20.23 -1.47
N ASN A 52 -2.32 -20.17 -2.75
CA ASN A 52 -1.92 -18.94 -3.41
C ASN A 52 -3.04 -17.89 -3.33
N VAL A 53 -2.66 -16.63 -3.12
CA VAL A 53 -3.58 -15.49 -3.02
C VAL A 53 -3.66 -14.83 -4.40
N PRO A 54 -4.82 -14.84 -5.07
CA PRO A 54 -4.97 -14.14 -6.35
C PRO A 54 -4.67 -12.64 -6.21
N THR A 55 -3.89 -12.07 -7.11
CA THR A 55 -3.48 -10.64 -7.05
C THR A 55 -4.69 -9.70 -6.97
N VAL A 56 -5.78 -10.00 -7.68
CA VAL A 56 -7.03 -9.20 -7.62
C VAL A 56 -7.65 -9.22 -6.21
N MET A 57 -7.60 -10.37 -5.53
CA MET A 57 -8.09 -10.49 -4.15
C MET A 57 -7.19 -9.71 -3.19
N LEU A 58 -5.87 -9.80 -3.36
CA LEU A 58 -4.92 -9.03 -2.58
C LEU A 58 -5.15 -7.52 -2.78
N TYR A 59 -5.29 -7.07 -4.03
CA TYR A 59 -5.53 -5.67 -4.38
C TYR A 59 -6.78 -5.12 -3.69
N GLY A 60 -7.91 -5.82 -3.81
CA GLY A 60 -9.17 -5.40 -3.17
C GLY A 60 -9.04 -5.20 -1.66
N ARG A 61 -8.28 -6.07 -0.98
CA ARG A 61 -8.08 -5.98 0.47
C ARG A 61 -7.08 -4.91 0.87
N VAL A 62 -6.05 -4.65 0.06
CA VAL A 62 -5.06 -3.60 0.35
C VAL A 62 -5.69 -2.21 0.23
N LEU A 63 -6.64 -2.02 -0.70
CA LEU A 63 -7.41 -0.79 -0.84
C LEU A 63 -8.22 -0.41 0.41
N GLU A 64 -8.51 -1.36 1.30
CA GLU A 64 -9.15 -1.08 2.59
C GLU A 64 -8.23 -0.32 3.56
N TYR A 65 -6.91 -0.30 3.30
CA TYR A 65 -5.90 0.28 4.18
C TYR A 65 -5.11 1.43 3.55
N VAL A 66 -4.84 1.36 2.23
CA VAL A 66 -4.01 2.34 1.51
C VAL A 66 -4.62 2.62 0.15
N ASN A 67 -4.72 3.90 -0.21
CA ASN A 67 -5.08 4.30 -1.56
C ASN A 67 -3.88 4.09 -2.49
N LEU A 68 -3.98 3.14 -3.42
CA LEU A 68 -2.95 2.87 -4.43
C LEU A 68 -3.59 2.35 -5.71
N SER A 69 -2.95 2.56 -6.84
CA SER A 69 -3.33 1.99 -8.12
C SER A 69 -2.86 0.54 -8.26
N GLU A 70 -3.50 -0.22 -9.14
CA GLU A 70 -3.08 -1.59 -9.49
C GLU A 70 -1.62 -1.65 -9.96
N ALA A 71 -1.17 -0.64 -10.72
CA ALA A 71 0.20 -0.54 -11.19
C ALA A 71 1.21 -0.37 -10.04
N GLU A 72 0.88 0.47 -9.06
CA GLU A 72 1.70 0.65 -7.85
C GLU A 72 1.77 -0.62 -7.02
N LEU A 73 0.67 -1.35 -6.88
CA LEU A 73 0.68 -2.65 -6.21
C LEU A 73 1.70 -3.58 -6.88
N HIS A 74 1.69 -3.68 -8.20
CA HIS A 74 2.64 -4.54 -8.92
C HIS A 74 4.10 -4.13 -8.69
N VAL A 75 4.41 -2.84 -8.64
CA VAL A 75 5.75 -2.33 -8.30
C VAL A 75 6.15 -2.77 -6.89
N TYR A 76 5.26 -2.66 -5.91
CA TYR A 76 5.54 -3.11 -4.55
C TYR A 76 5.72 -4.63 -4.46
N LEU A 77 4.89 -5.41 -5.15
CA LEU A 77 5.01 -6.88 -5.15
C LEU A 77 6.35 -7.33 -5.75
N ASP A 78 6.80 -6.70 -6.84
CA ASP A 78 8.11 -6.99 -7.44
C ASP A 78 9.25 -6.65 -6.48
N ARG A 79 9.22 -5.47 -5.87
CA ARG A 79 10.20 -5.06 -4.85
C ARG A 79 10.25 -6.04 -3.67
N LEU A 80 9.09 -6.54 -3.23
CA LEU A 80 8.96 -7.48 -2.12
C LEU A 80 9.31 -8.93 -2.50
N GLY A 81 9.61 -9.21 -3.76
CA GLY A 81 9.86 -10.57 -4.25
C GLY A 81 8.62 -11.47 -4.18
N VAL A 82 7.41 -10.90 -4.07
CA VAL A 82 6.16 -11.63 -4.10
C VAL A 82 5.83 -11.98 -5.55
N LYS A 83 6.15 -13.22 -5.93
CA LYS A 83 5.86 -13.73 -7.27
C LYS A 83 4.51 -14.43 -7.25
N GLY A 84 3.66 -14.10 -8.23
CA GLY A 84 2.59 -15.01 -8.60
C GLY A 84 3.21 -16.30 -9.14
N ASP A 85 2.55 -17.44 -8.92
CA ASP A 85 2.83 -18.67 -9.65
C ASP A 85 2.43 -18.43 -11.11
N GLY A 86 3.20 -17.59 -11.82
CA GLY A 86 3.15 -17.48 -13.25
C GLY A 86 3.49 -18.87 -13.76
N ARG A 87 2.45 -19.57 -14.19
CA ARG A 87 2.59 -20.89 -14.79
C ARG A 87 3.61 -20.87 -15.92
#